data_AF-A0A2N3FTM8-F1
#
_entry.id   AF-A0A2N3FTM8-F1
#
_cell.length_a   1.000
_cell.length_b   1.000
_cell.length_c   1.000
_cell.angle_alpha   90.00
_cell.angle_beta   90.00
_cell.angle_gamma   90.00
#
_symmetry.space_group_name_H-M   'P 1'
#
loop_
_entity.id
_entity.type
_entity.pdbx_description
1 polymer ?
#
loop_
_entity_poly.entity_id
_entity_poly.type
_entity_poly.pdbx_seq_one_letter_code
_entity_poly.pdbx_strand_id
1 'polypeptide(L)'
;AVGRRLIARHELPMRVVGVDFVDQSDEFDRQAVIYFEAPGRVDFRALLTDLARALQARIDLRQIGPRDAAAILGALGSCGREVCCATIGPLRDPLPQGLAREQRLPNNPSQFQGTCGRSMCCLAYESELYTDFRQRAPRVGAQVVTGQGEGVVVAHAVPLDSVVVQLGEERVTCRASEACPLATPRPAPARHG
;
A
#
# COMPACT_ATOMS: atom_id res chain seq x y z
N ALA A 1 17.12 -13.16 -22.13
CA ALA A 1 18.60 -13.30 -22.12
C ALA A 1 19.32 -12.11 -22.77
N VAL A 2 18.93 -11.69 -23.98
CA VAL A 2 19.61 -10.63 -24.76
C VAL A 2 19.62 -9.26 -24.06
N GLY A 3 18.48 -8.78 -23.55
CA GLY A 3 18.39 -7.45 -22.93
C GLY A 3 19.30 -7.27 -21.71
N ARG A 4 19.32 -8.25 -20.78
CA ARG A 4 20.21 -8.21 -19.60
C ARG A 4 21.70 -8.21 -19.98
N ARG A 5 22.09 -8.94 -21.04
CA ARG A 5 23.47 -8.98 -21.53
C ARG A 5 23.90 -7.63 -22.13
N LEU A 6 23.05 -7.00 -22.93
CA LEU A 6 23.34 -5.71 -23.53
C LEU A 6 23.46 -4.63 -22.45
N ILE A 7 22.57 -4.63 -21.47
CA ILE A 7 22.63 -3.67 -20.35
C ILE A 7 23.92 -3.82 -19.55
N ALA A 8 24.33 -5.05 -19.23
CA ALA A 8 25.61 -5.29 -18.55
C ALA A 8 26.82 -4.81 -19.37
N ARG A 9 26.78 -4.96 -20.70
CA ARG A 9 27.85 -4.50 -21.61
C ARG A 9 27.99 -2.98 -21.64
N HIS A 10 26.89 -2.25 -21.51
CA HIS A 10 26.88 -0.78 -21.51
C HIS A 10 27.15 -0.18 -20.12
N GLU A 11 27.33 -1.02 -19.09
CA GLU A 11 27.65 -0.60 -17.70
C GLU A 11 26.70 0.46 -17.13
N LEU A 12 25.43 0.45 -17.56
CA LEU A 12 24.45 1.45 -17.16
C LEU A 12 23.91 1.15 -15.75
N PRO A 13 23.71 2.18 -14.90
CA PRO A 13 23.20 2.02 -13.53
C PRO A 13 21.68 1.82 -13.53
N MET A 14 21.21 0.74 -14.14
CA MET A 14 19.80 0.41 -14.29
C MET A 14 19.49 -1.07 -14.08
N ARG A 15 18.28 -1.37 -13.59
CA ARG A 15 17.77 -2.74 -13.42
C ARG A 15 16.50 -2.92 -14.24
N VAL A 16 16.50 -3.89 -15.16
CA VAL A 16 15.27 -4.26 -15.91
C VAL A 16 14.31 -4.99 -14.98
N VAL A 17 13.07 -4.53 -14.97
CA VAL A 17 11.98 -5.08 -14.18
C VAL A 17 11.11 -6.00 -15.03
N GLY A 18 10.68 -5.52 -16.20
CA GLY A 18 9.76 -6.25 -17.08
C GLY A 18 9.90 -5.82 -18.54
N VAL A 19 9.35 -6.64 -19.45
CA VAL A 19 9.32 -6.35 -20.88
C VAL A 19 7.97 -6.78 -21.44
N ASP A 20 7.27 -5.86 -22.09
CA ASP A 20 6.03 -6.13 -22.83
C ASP A 20 6.29 -6.03 -24.33
N PHE A 21 5.75 -6.97 -25.10
CA PHE A 21 5.70 -6.91 -26.55
C PHE A 21 4.29 -6.50 -26.96
N VAL A 22 4.14 -5.25 -27.37
CA VAL A 22 2.83 -4.60 -27.61
C VAL A 22 2.24 -4.97 -28.96
N ASP A 23 3.09 -5.22 -29.97
CA ASP A 23 2.66 -5.68 -31.28
C ASP A 23 3.47 -6.92 -31.69
N GLN A 24 2.76 -8.01 -31.92
CA GLN A 24 3.31 -9.31 -32.34
C GLN A 24 2.78 -9.72 -33.71
N SER A 25 2.01 -8.87 -34.39
CA SER A 25 1.59 -9.13 -35.77
C SER A 25 2.76 -8.89 -36.73
N ASP A 26 2.84 -9.68 -37.81
CA ASP A 26 3.85 -9.49 -38.84
C ASP A 26 3.55 -8.26 -39.74
N GLU A 27 2.42 -7.58 -39.52
CA GLU A 27 1.89 -6.52 -40.38
C GLU A 27 2.18 -5.10 -39.86
N PHE A 28 2.51 -4.94 -38.58
CA PHE A 28 2.74 -3.65 -37.93
C PHE A 28 4.09 -3.63 -37.18
N ASP A 29 4.73 -2.47 -37.10
CA ASP A 29 6.05 -2.29 -36.49
C ASP A 29 6.11 -2.89 -35.07
N ARG A 30 6.82 -4.02 -34.90
CA ARG A 30 7.02 -4.68 -33.61
C ARG A 30 7.50 -3.68 -32.57
N GLN A 31 6.80 -3.56 -31.45
CA GLN A 31 7.16 -2.67 -30.35
C GLN A 31 7.42 -3.45 -29.05
N ALA A 32 8.57 -3.19 -28.44
CA ALA A 32 8.93 -3.69 -27.12
C ALA A 32 9.02 -2.53 -26.12
N VAL A 33 8.24 -2.61 -25.04
CA VAL A 33 8.32 -1.70 -23.89
C VAL A 33 9.14 -2.37 -22.81
N ILE A 34 10.21 -1.72 -22.38
CA ILE A 34 11.13 -2.24 -21.36
C ILE A 34 11.04 -1.33 -20.13
N TYR A 35 10.57 -1.88 -19.02
CA TYR A 35 10.49 -1.17 -17.75
C TYR A 35 11.77 -1.37 -16.95
N PHE A 36 12.30 -0.27 -16.39
CA PHE A 36 13.53 -0.32 -15.61
C PHE A 36 13.49 0.64 -14.43
N GLU A 37 14.25 0.29 -13.39
CA GLU A 37 14.56 1.18 -12.27
C GLU A 37 15.98 1.71 -12.40
N ALA A 38 16.18 2.97 -12.01
CA ALA A 38 17.49 3.59 -11.89
C ALA A 38 17.45 4.68 -10.80
N PRO A 39 18.55 4.93 -10.07
CA PRO A 39 18.61 5.95 -9.03
C PRO A 39 18.55 7.38 -9.60
N GLY A 40 18.84 7.56 -10.88
CA GLY A 40 18.84 8.85 -11.55
C GLY A 40 18.55 8.73 -13.04
N ARG A 41 18.87 9.79 -13.80
CA ARG A 41 18.77 9.77 -15.27
C ARG A 41 19.85 8.85 -15.84
N VAL A 42 19.48 8.05 -16.84
CA VAL A 42 20.38 7.13 -17.53
C VAL A 42 20.50 7.58 -18.99
N ASP A 43 21.72 7.68 -19.51
CA ASP A 43 21.94 7.88 -20.95
C ASP A 43 21.94 6.53 -21.67
N PHE A 44 20.83 6.22 -22.33
CA PHE A 44 20.60 4.93 -22.99
C PHE A 44 20.73 4.99 -24.52
N ARG A 45 21.29 6.06 -25.11
CA ARG A 45 21.35 6.22 -26.58
C ARG A 45 22.04 5.04 -27.27
N ALA A 46 23.20 4.62 -26.78
CA ALA A 46 23.95 3.49 -27.34
C ALA A 46 23.21 2.15 -27.13
N LEU A 47 22.62 1.96 -25.95
CA LEU A 47 21.82 0.77 -25.62
C LEU A 47 20.60 0.63 -26.53
N LEU A 48 19.92 1.73 -26.83
CA LEU A 48 18.68 1.75 -27.63
C LEU A 48 18.93 1.23 -29.05
N THR A 49 20.04 1.63 -29.67
CA THR A 49 20.44 1.14 -31.00
C THR A 49 20.71 -0.37 -30.98
N ASP A 50 21.43 -0.86 -29.97
CA ASP A 50 21.75 -2.28 -29.85
C ASP A 50 20.50 -3.13 -29.58
N LEU A 51 19.59 -2.66 -28.73
CA LEU A 51 18.32 -3.33 -28.45
C LEU A 51 17.42 -3.39 -29.68
N ALA A 52 17.29 -2.28 -30.41
CA ALA A 52 16.47 -2.23 -31.63
C ALA A 52 16.99 -3.21 -32.69
N ARG A 53 18.32 -3.27 -32.89
CA ARG A 53 18.95 -4.21 -33.81
C ARG A 53 18.78 -5.67 -33.36
N ALA A 54 18.92 -5.94 -32.07
CA ALA A 54 18.85 -7.31 -31.55
C ALA A 54 17.41 -7.86 -31.50
N LEU A 55 16.42 -7.01 -31.23
CA LEU A 55 15.02 -7.39 -31.10
C LEU A 55 14.22 -7.19 -32.40
N GLN A 56 14.79 -6.51 -33.41
CA GLN A 56 14.11 -6.17 -34.67
C GLN A 56 12.75 -5.49 -34.39
N ALA A 57 12.76 -4.57 -33.42
CA ALA A 57 11.59 -3.92 -32.86
C ALA A 57 11.91 -2.49 -32.43
N ARG A 58 10.90 -1.62 -32.46
CA ARG A 58 10.96 -0.29 -31.83
C ARG A 58 11.02 -0.47 -30.32
N ILE A 59 11.99 0.16 -29.69
CA ILE A 59 12.22 0.06 -28.26
C ILE A 59 11.69 1.31 -27.55
N ASP A 60 10.82 1.10 -26.57
CA ASP A 60 10.35 2.13 -25.63
C ASP A 60 10.90 1.80 -24.23
N LEU A 61 11.83 2.63 -23.74
CA LEU A 61 12.43 2.46 -22.42
C LEU A 61 11.69 3.33 -21.40
N ARG A 62 11.07 2.69 -20.42
CA ARG A 62 10.30 3.38 -19.37
C ARG A 62 10.97 3.24 -18.01
N GLN A 63 11.43 4.36 -17.47
CA GLN A 63 11.86 4.41 -16.08
C GLN A 63 10.64 4.38 -15.17
N ILE A 64 10.64 3.47 -14.20
CA ILE A 64 9.56 3.31 -13.24
C ILE A 64 10.04 3.48 -11.80
N GLY A 65 9.13 3.81 -10.90
CA GLY A 65 9.41 3.92 -9.47
C GLY A 65 9.51 2.56 -8.78
N PRO A 66 10.04 2.52 -7.54
CA PRO A 66 10.20 1.27 -6.80
C PRO A 66 8.87 0.58 -6.45
N ARG A 67 7.79 1.36 -6.27
CA ARG A 67 6.45 0.80 -6.04
C ARG A 67 5.91 0.09 -7.29
N ASP A 68 6.03 0.72 -8.45
CA ASP A 68 5.60 0.14 -9.73
C ASP A 68 6.43 -1.11 -10.05
N ALA A 69 7.73 -1.09 -9.73
CA ALA A 69 8.58 -2.24 -9.90
C ALA A 69 8.14 -3.42 -9.01
N ALA A 70 7.83 -3.16 -7.74
CA ALA A 70 7.26 -4.17 -6.86
C ALA A 70 5.88 -4.67 -7.32
N ALA A 71 5.08 -3.81 -7.95
CA ALA A 71 3.79 -4.20 -8.52
C ALA A 71 3.96 -5.13 -9.73
N ILE A 72 4.82 -4.77 -10.69
CA ILE A 72 5.09 -5.59 -11.89
C ILE A 72 5.69 -6.95 -11.50
N LEU A 73 6.55 -6.98 -10.48
CA LEU A 73 7.16 -8.22 -10.00
C LEU A 73 6.21 -9.11 -9.18
N GLY A 74 5.03 -8.63 -8.80
CA GLY A 74 4.13 -9.35 -7.90
C GLY A 74 4.78 -9.67 -6.55
N ALA A 75 5.50 -8.70 -5.97
CA ALA A 75 6.24 -8.91 -4.73
C ALA A 75 5.31 -9.31 -3.57
N LEU A 76 5.86 -9.98 -2.55
CA LEU A 76 5.12 -10.27 -1.31
C LEU A 76 5.32 -9.15 -0.29
N GLY A 77 4.22 -8.74 0.35
CA GLY A 77 4.22 -7.85 1.50
C GLY A 77 4.60 -8.58 2.79
N SER A 78 4.86 -7.82 3.85
CA SER A 78 5.17 -8.35 5.18
C SER A 78 4.03 -9.18 5.79
N CYS A 79 2.80 -9.02 5.30
CA CYS A 79 1.65 -9.84 5.65
C CYS A 79 1.59 -11.21 4.96
N GLY A 80 2.58 -11.55 4.11
CA GLY A 80 2.64 -12.81 3.37
C GLY A 80 1.74 -12.87 2.13
N ARG A 81 1.02 -11.79 1.81
CA ARG A 81 0.20 -11.66 0.59
C ARG A 81 0.95 -10.88 -0.49
N GLU A 82 0.51 -11.00 -1.73
CA GLU A 82 0.98 -10.14 -2.81
C GLU A 82 0.74 -8.65 -2.48
N VAL A 83 1.68 -7.78 -2.86
CA VAL A 83 1.65 -6.35 -2.53
C VAL A 83 0.38 -5.69 -3.05
N CYS A 84 -0.22 -4.81 -2.24
CA CYS A 84 -1.50 -4.19 -2.59
C CYS A 84 -1.45 -3.35 -3.88
N CYS A 85 -0.28 -2.83 -4.27
CA CYS A 85 -0.13 -2.10 -5.53
C CYS A 85 -0.22 -3.00 -6.78
N ALA A 86 0.02 -4.31 -6.65
CA ALA A 86 -0.23 -5.28 -7.71
C ALA A 86 -1.70 -5.71 -7.75
N THR A 87 -2.35 -5.84 -6.59
CA THR A 87 -3.68 -6.46 -6.46
C THR A 87 -4.85 -5.48 -6.49
N ILE A 88 -4.69 -4.29 -5.90
CA ILE A 88 -5.74 -3.26 -5.81
C ILE A 88 -5.49 -2.14 -6.82
N GLY A 89 -4.22 -1.89 -7.14
CA GLY A 89 -3.80 -0.95 -8.18
C GLY A 89 -2.82 0.11 -7.67
N PRO A 90 -2.33 1.00 -8.54
CA PRO A 90 -1.37 2.03 -8.13
C PRO A 90 -2.05 3.15 -7.32
N LEU A 91 -1.40 3.59 -6.25
CA LEU A 91 -1.73 4.81 -5.52
C LEU A 91 -0.81 5.94 -5.95
N ARG A 92 -1.30 7.19 -5.87
CA ARG A 92 -0.45 8.37 -6.04
C ARG A 92 0.60 8.41 -4.93
N ASP A 93 1.82 8.75 -5.29
CA ASP A 93 2.89 9.05 -4.34
C ASP A 93 3.18 10.56 -4.31
N PRO A 94 3.52 11.13 -3.13
CA PRO A 94 3.63 10.45 -1.84
C PRO A 94 2.26 10.25 -1.16
N LEU A 95 2.14 9.20 -0.34
CA LEU A 95 0.98 9.03 0.55
C LEU A 95 0.95 10.14 1.62
N PRO A 96 -0.25 10.55 2.10
CA PRO A 96 -0.38 11.51 3.19
C PRO A 96 0.44 11.13 4.42
N GLN A 97 1.06 12.13 5.04
CA GLN A 97 1.79 11.93 6.29
C GLN A 97 0.82 11.61 7.44
N GLY A 98 1.22 10.72 8.34
CA GLY A 98 0.45 10.44 9.56
C GLY A 98 -0.54 9.28 9.49
N LEU A 99 -0.76 8.67 8.31
CA LEU A 99 -1.66 7.49 8.18
C LEU A 99 -1.28 6.35 9.13
N ALA A 100 0.01 6.05 9.27
CA ALA A 100 0.48 5.05 10.23
C ALA A 100 0.07 5.38 11.67
N ARG A 101 0.16 6.66 12.07
CA ARG A 101 -0.23 7.11 13.42
C ARG A 101 -1.74 7.05 13.61
N GLU A 102 -2.52 7.42 12.60
CA GLU A 102 -3.98 7.30 12.61
C GLU A 102 -4.42 5.85 12.87
N GLN A 103 -3.72 4.90 12.25
CA GLN A 103 -3.95 3.46 12.38
C GLN A 103 -3.24 2.85 13.59
N ARG A 104 -2.72 3.68 14.50
CA ARG A 104 -2.02 3.28 15.74
C ARG A 104 -0.83 2.33 15.51
N LEU A 105 -0.21 2.39 14.33
CA LEU A 105 1.02 1.68 14.06
C LEU A 105 2.20 2.38 14.75
N PRO A 106 3.18 1.63 15.26
CA PRO A 106 4.39 2.20 15.84
C PRO A 106 5.14 3.08 14.83
N ASN A 107 5.81 4.12 15.32
CA ASN A 107 6.62 5.04 14.52
C ASN A 107 7.90 4.40 13.93
N ASN A 108 8.05 3.07 13.96
CA ASN A 108 9.16 2.35 13.35
C ASN A 108 8.85 2.11 11.85
N PRO A 109 9.65 2.66 10.92
CA PRO A 109 9.55 2.41 9.48
C PRO A 109 9.27 0.97 9.06
N SER A 110 9.92 -0.01 9.69
CA SER A 110 9.77 -1.42 9.32
C SER A 110 8.35 -1.97 9.52
N GLN A 111 7.52 -1.28 10.28
CA GLN A 111 6.14 -1.69 10.56
C GLN A 111 5.11 -1.12 9.58
N PHE A 112 5.46 -0.07 8.84
CA PHE A 112 4.52 0.60 7.93
C PHE A 112 5.11 0.90 6.54
N GLN A 113 6.34 0.45 6.25
CA GLN A 113 6.92 0.44 4.91
C GLN A 113 6.66 -0.88 4.20
N GLY A 114 6.28 -0.80 2.92
CA GLY A 114 6.20 -1.96 2.04
C GLY A 114 7.57 -2.39 1.53
N THR A 115 7.61 -3.55 0.88
CA THR A 115 8.83 -4.16 0.31
C THR A 115 9.56 -3.26 -0.70
N CYS A 116 8.86 -2.30 -1.30
CA CYS A 116 9.44 -1.27 -2.18
C CYS A 116 10.13 -0.10 -1.45
N GLY A 117 10.15 -0.10 -0.10
CA GLY A 117 10.71 0.98 0.71
C GLY A 117 9.85 2.25 0.82
N ARG A 118 8.66 2.26 0.22
CA ARG A 118 7.63 3.32 0.41
C ARG A 118 6.62 2.89 1.47
N SER A 119 5.85 3.83 2.01
CA SER A 119 4.73 3.51 2.91
C SER A 119 3.78 2.50 2.28
N MET A 120 3.28 1.57 3.10
CA MET A 120 2.36 0.51 2.65
C MET A 120 1.08 1.12 2.06
N CYS A 121 0.67 0.59 0.92
CA CYS A 121 -0.51 1.04 0.20
C CYS A 121 -1.82 0.81 0.98
N CYS A 122 -1.91 -0.26 1.77
CA CYS A 122 -3.06 -0.55 2.64
C CYS A 122 -3.38 0.60 3.60
N LEU A 123 -2.37 1.34 4.07
CA LEU A 123 -2.61 2.49 4.95
C LEU A 123 -3.50 3.55 4.28
N ALA A 124 -3.31 3.76 2.98
CA ALA A 124 -4.13 4.72 2.25
C ALA A 124 -5.51 4.13 1.94
N TYR A 125 -5.58 2.87 1.48
CA TYR A 125 -6.86 2.23 1.17
C TYR A 125 -7.79 2.12 2.38
N GLU A 126 -7.23 1.90 3.57
CA GLU A 126 -8.01 1.76 4.81
C GLU A 126 -8.31 3.11 5.46
N SER A 127 -7.68 4.21 5.04
CA SER A 127 -7.77 5.51 5.74
C SER A 127 -9.21 6.00 5.95
N GLU A 128 -10.06 5.90 4.93
CA GLU A 128 -11.47 6.30 5.01
C GLU A 128 -12.25 5.44 6.01
N LEU A 129 -11.96 4.13 6.06
CA LEU A 129 -12.56 3.20 7.02
C LEU A 129 -12.19 3.59 8.46
N TYR A 130 -10.93 3.97 8.71
CA TYR A 130 -10.50 4.44 10.03
C TYR A 130 -11.15 5.76 10.42
N THR A 131 -11.29 6.68 9.46
CA THR A 131 -11.96 7.97 9.68
C THR A 131 -13.43 7.77 10.03
N ASP A 132 -14.16 6.95 9.26
CA ASP A 132 -15.58 6.64 9.53
C ASP A 132 -15.75 5.94 10.89
N PHE A 133 -14.98 4.87 11.13
CA PHE A 133 -15.07 4.11 12.39
C PHE A 133 -14.88 5.01 13.62
N ARG A 134 -13.91 5.93 13.59
CA ARG A 134 -13.66 6.86 14.70
C ARG A 134 -14.82 7.82 14.99
N GLN A 135 -15.66 8.12 13.99
CA GLN A 135 -16.79 9.03 14.15
C GLN A 135 -17.98 8.34 14.83
N ARG A 136 -18.21 7.06 14.52
CA ARG A 136 -19.39 6.32 14.97
C ARG A 136 -19.14 5.34 16.12
N ALA A 137 -17.95 4.74 16.22
CA ALA A 137 -17.68 3.70 17.21
C ALA A 137 -17.46 4.29 18.62
N PRO A 138 -17.87 3.59 19.69
CA PRO A 138 -17.54 3.99 21.05
C PRO A 138 -16.02 4.11 21.25
N ARG A 139 -15.58 5.14 21.98
CA ARG A 139 -14.15 5.37 22.24
C ARG A 139 -13.59 4.30 23.19
N VAL A 140 -12.29 4.03 23.08
CA VAL A 140 -11.57 3.26 24.12
C VAL A 140 -11.76 3.98 25.47
N GLY A 141 -12.15 3.23 26.49
CA GLY A 141 -12.53 3.71 27.81
C GLY A 141 -14.02 4.00 27.99
N ALA A 142 -14.84 3.95 26.92
CA ALA A 142 -16.28 4.12 27.04
C ALA A 142 -16.93 2.90 27.71
N GLN A 143 -17.86 3.16 28.63
CA GLN A 143 -18.77 2.13 29.15
C GLN A 143 -19.85 1.83 28.10
N VAL A 144 -20.09 0.55 27.85
CA VAL A 144 -21.03 0.07 26.83
C VAL A 144 -21.85 -1.10 27.36
N VAL A 145 -23.07 -1.26 26.85
CA VAL A 145 -23.85 -2.49 26.99
C VAL A 145 -23.73 -3.29 25.70
N THR A 146 -23.43 -4.57 25.83
CA THR A 146 -23.40 -5.54 24.73
C THR A 146 -24.46 -6.60 24.97
N GLY A 147 -24.74 -7.46 23.98
CA GLY A 147 -25.62 -8.63 24.18
C GLY A 147 -25.14 -9.62 25.25
N GLN A 148 -23.89 -9.52 25.69
CA GLN A 148 -23.28 -10.37 26.73
C GLN A 148 -23.17 -9.67 28.10
N GLY A 149 -23.59 -8.40 28.20
CA GLY A 149 -23.56 -7.62 29.44
C GLY A 149 -22.82 -6.29 29.31
N GLU A 150 -22.64 -5.63 30.45
CA GLU A 150 -22.00 -4.32 30.56
C GLU A 150 -20.48 -4.44 30.65
N GLY A 151 -19.77 -3.54 29.97
CA GLY A 151 -18.31 -3.53 30.00
C GLY A 151 -17.69 -2.24 29.51
N VAL A 152 -16.36 -2.25 29.39
CA VAL A 152 -15.57 -1.11 28.95
C VAL A 152 -14.83 -1.44 27.66
N VAL A 153 -14.89 -0.55 26.67
CA VAL A 153 -14.12 -0.71 25.43
C VAL A 153 -12.62 -0.58 25.75
N VAL A 154 -11.84 -1.63 25.49
CA VAL A 154 -10.39 -1.65 25.72
C VAL A 154 -9.57 -1.56 24.45
N ALA A 155 -10.13 -1.93 23.29
CA ALA A 155 -9.46 -1.80 22.01
C ALA A 155 -10.45 -1.66 20.84
N HIS A 156 -9.91 -1.25 19.70
CA HIS A 156 -10.64 -1.15 18.42
C HIS A 156 -10.05 -2.14 17.44
N ALA A 157 -10.89 -2.93 16.79
CA ALA A 157 -10.54 -3.81 15.68
C ALA A 157 -11.17 -3.24 14.40
N VAL A 158 -10.59 -2.13 13.92
CA VAL A 158 -11.18 -1.27 12.87
C VAL A 158 -11.48 -2.03 11.56
N PRO A 159 -10.56 -2.86 11.00
CA PRO A 159 -10.86 -3.62 9.78
C PRO A 159 -12.02 -4.61 9.92
N LEU A 160 -12.34 -5.02 11.16
CA LEU A 160 -13.44 -5.93 11.47
C LEU A 160 -14.72 -5.19 11.87
N ASP A 161 -14.72 -3.85 11.81
CA ASP A 161 -15.80 -3.00 12.30
C ASP A 161 -16.28 -3.40 13.71
N SER A 162 -15.30 -3.64 14.60
CA SER A 162 -15.56 -4.23 15.90
C SER A 162 -14.80 -3.50 17.02
N VAL A 163 -15.35 -3.60 18.22
CA VAL A 163 -14.71 -3.13 19.46
C VAL A 163 -14.43 -4.32 20.36
N VAL A 164 -13.33 -4.25 21.11
CA VAL A 164 -13.01 -5.23 22.15
C VAL A 164 -13.49 -4.65 23.48
N VAL A 165 -14.39 -5.36 24.14
CA VAL A 165 -15.02 -4.96 25.39
C VAL A 165 -14.56 -5.88 26.51
N GLN A 166 -14.15 -5.30 27.64
CA GLN A 166 -13.84 -6.02 28.86
C GLN A 166 -15.13 -6.16 29.69
N LEU A 167 -15.59 -7.41 29.88
CA LEU A 167 -16.74 -7.80 30.70
C LEU A 167 -16.21 -8.53 31.95
N GLY A 168 -16.03 -7.81 33.07
CA GLY A 168 -15.37 -8.40 34.25
C GLY A 168 -13.95 -8.85 33.92
N GLU A 169 -13.67 -10.16 34.03
CA GLU A 169 -12.36 -10.76 33.71
C GLU A 169 -12.22 -11.17 32.23
N GLU A 170 -13.33 -11.27 31.49
CA GLU A 170 -13.33 -11.73 30.10
C GLU A 170 -13.24 -10.59 29.09
N ARG A 171 -12.69 -10.89 27.91
CA ARG A 171 -12.70 -9.99 26.75
C ARG A 171 -13.55 -10.58 25.65
N VAL A 172 -14.46 -9.76 25.15
CA VAL A 172 -15.32 -10.12 24.04
C VAL A 172 -15.12 -9.13 22.90
N THR A 173 -15.25 -9.63 21.68
CA THR A 173 -15.23 -8.79 20.48
C THR A 173 -16.64 -8.76 19.93
N CYS A 174 -17.24 -7.57 19.83
CA CYS A 174 -18.57 -7.37 19.26
C CYS A 174 -18.52 -6.29 18.18
N ARG A 175 -19.54 -6.25 17.32
CA ARG A 175 -19.64 -5.20 16.29
C ARG A 175 -19.74 -3.83 16.96
N ALA A 176 -19.16 -2.81 16.33
CA ALA A 176 -19.26 -1.44 16.84
C ALA A 176 -20.71 -0.97 16.98
N SER A 177 -21.62 -1.47 16.12
CA SER A 177 -23.06 -1.19 16.17
C SER A 177 -23.80 -1.88 17.33
N GLU A 178 -23.26 -2.98 17.86
CA GLU A 178 -23.85 -3.75 18.96
C GLU A 178 -23.43 -3.21 20.33
N ALA A 179 -22.35 -2.44 20.38
CA ALA A 179 -21.85 -1.81 21.60
C ALA A 179 -22.53 -0.44 21.79
N CYS A 180 -23.66 -0.43 22.50
CA CYS A 180 -24.36 0.80 22.82
C CYS A 180 -23.66 1.51 24.00
N PRO A 181 -23.21 2.77 23.87
CA PRO A 181 -22.68 3.53 24.99
C PRO A 181 -23.67 3.61 26.14
N LEU A 182 -23.26 3.18 27.34
CA LEU A 182 -23.92 3.59 28.57
C LEU A 182 -23.76 5.10 28.65
N ALA A 183 -24.85 5.82 28.89
CA ALA A 183 -24.90 7.28 28.82
C ALA A 183 -23.78 7.94 29.67
N THR A 184 -22.61 8.16 29.07
CA THR A 184 -21.57 9.01 29.65
C THR A 184 -21.93 10.45 29.33
N PRO A 185 -21.89 11.38 30.30
CA PRO A 185 -22.15 12.78 30.04
C PRO A 185 -21.19 13.25 28.95
N ARG A 186 -21.76 13.72 27.84
CA ARG A 186 -21.01 14.30 26.72
C ARG A 186 -20.11 15.40 27.29
N PRO A 187 -18.77 15.36 27.13
CA PRO A 187 -17.93 16.47 27.56
C PRO A 187 -18.42 17.74 26.84
N ALA A 188 -18.68 18.79 27.62
CA ALA A 188 -19.15 20.06 27.09
C ALA A 188 -18.21 20.55 25.98
N PRO A 189 -18.72 21.13 24.88
CA PRO A 189 -17.87 21.67 23.84
C PRO A 189 -16.91 22.69 24.46
N ALA A 190 -15.62 22.53 24.16
CA ALA A 190 -14.59 23.47 24.58
C ALA A 190 -14.97 24.87 24.05
N ARG A 191 -15.33 25.77 24.97
CA ARG A 191 -15.54 27.18 24.65
C ARG A 191 -14.21 27.72 24.13
N HIS A 192 -14.12 27.94 22.82
CA HIS A 192 -13.05 28.73 22.24
C HIS A 192 -13.37 30.18 22.59
N GLY A 193 -12.53 30.78 23.44
CA GLY A 193 -12.47 32.22 23.65
C GLY A 193 -11.61 32.89 22.60
#